data_AF-A0A7J8QE57-F1
#
_entry.id   AF-A0A7J8QE57-F1
#
_cell.length_a   1.000
_cell.length_b   1.000
_cell.length_c   1.000
_cell.angle_alpha   90.00
_cell.angle_beta   90.00
_cell.angle_gamma   90.00
#
_symmetry.space_group_name_H-M   'P 1'
#
loop_
_entity.id
_entity.type
_entity.pdbx_description
1 polymer ?
#
loop_
_entity_poly.entity_id
_entity_poly.type
_entity_poly.pdbx_seq_one_letter_code
_entity_poly.pdbx_strand_id
1 'polypeptide(L)'
;MSEMANMDPEGIDAVRMTWNVWPRTKVEASKCVIPLAASIAPIRPHTDIPMLPYAPLRCKTCSAVLNAFARVDFMAKIWICPFCYQRNHFPPHYAMISETNLPGELYPQYTTVQYALQSFPDPNNSNAPQLPPVFVFVLDTCMIEEELEFVKSAMKQAIGLLPEHALVGFVSFGTQVQVHELGFSDMSKVYVFRGSKEISREQVLEHLGLGSAGRRPTVGYPKVLHNGYANTGVNRFLLPASDCEYTLDTLLDELQTDQWPVQAGHRASRCTGVALSVSAGLLAACLPGTGARIIALVGGPCTEGPGTVMPLLCLASEFLLTLKLNDRTKFYGYHLFTD
;
A
#
# COMPACT_ATOMS: atom_id res chain seq x y z
N MET A 1 31.55 -35.40 -2.34
CA MET A 1 31.14 -34.60 -1.17
C MET A 1 29.95 -33.80 -1.68
N SER A 2 28.76 -34.35 -1.46
CA SER A 2 27.49 -33.87 -1.99
C SER A 2 27.25 -32.42 -1.59
N GLU A 3 26.95 -31.57 -2.56
CA GLU A 3 26.33 -30.26 -2.32
C GLU A 3 25.19 -30.47 -1.32
N MET A 4 25.35 -29.93 -0.11
CA MET A 4 24.22 -29.74 0.78
C MET A 4 23.30 -28.80 0.02
N ALA A 5 22.23 -29.36 -0.57
CA ALA A 5 21.12 -28.59 -1.07
C ALA A 5 20.81 -27.52 -0.03
N ASN A 6 20.75 -26.27 -0.48
CA ASN A 6 20.48 -25.11 0.34
C ASN A 6 19.06 -25.29 0.90
N MET A 7 18.94 -26.07 1.98
CA MET A 7 17.68 -26.30 2.67
C MET A 7 17.26 -24.94 3.18
N ASP A 8 16.19 -24.41 2.58
CA ASP A 8 15.58 -23.16 3.01
C ASP A 8 15.41 -23.18 4.53
N PRO A 9 16.20 -22.40 5.28
CA PRO A 9 16.30 -22.56 6.74
C PRO A 9 14.99 -22.18 7.45
N GLU A 10 14.07 -21.51 6.74
CA GLU A 10 12.78 -21.07 7.26
C GLU A 10 11.62 -22.01 6.84
N GLY A 11 11.86 -22.91 5.88
CA GLY A 11 10.89 -23.87 5.37
C GLY A 11 9.57 -23.27 4.87
N ILE A 12 8.52 -24.10 4.83
CA ILE A 12 7.18 -23.72 4.37
C ILE A 12 6.53 -22.61 5.23
N ASP A 13 6.88 -22.55 6.51
CA ASP A 13 6.27 -21.61 7.46
C ASP A 13 6.89 -20.21 7.39
N ALA A 14 8.05 -20.07 6.75
CA ALA A 14 8.78 -18.80 6.68
C ALA A 14 9.04 -18.19 8.07
N VAL A 15 9.26 -19.04 9.07
CA VAL A 15 9.53 -18.66 10.46
C VAL A 15 10.93 -19.08 10.86
N ARG A 16 11.71 -18.12 11.33
CA ARG A 16 13.02 -18.36 11.94
C ARG A 16 13.02 -17.94 13.40
N MET A 17 13.14 -18.92 14.28
CA MET A 17 13.26 -18.69 15.72
C MET A 17 14.73 -18.46 16.10
N THR A 18 14.95 -17.57 17.07
CA THR A 18 16.23 -17.46 17.79
C THR A 18 16.59 -18.75 18.53
N TRP A 19 15.58 -19.44 19.06
CA TRP A 19 15.69 -20.72 19.75
C TRP A 19 14.55 -21.65 19.33
N ASN A 20 14.87 -22.82 18.79
CA ASN A 20 13.88 -23.86 18.43
C ASN A 20 13.46 -24.74 19.64
N VAL A 21 14.18 -24.62 20.76
CA VAL A 21 13.84 -25.28 22.02
C VAL A 21 13.75 -24.21 23.09
N TRP A 22 12.59 -24.10 23.71
CA TRP A 22 12.30 -23.02 24.64
C TRP A 22 12.74 -23.39 26.07
N PRO A 23 13.20 -22.41 26.87
CA PRO A 23 13.45 -22.61 28.30
C PRO A 23 12.14 -23.02 28.99
N ARG A 24 12.21 -24.03 29.88
CA ARG A 24 11.02 -24.57 30.55
C ARG A 24 10.64 -23.79 31.80
N THR A 25 11.56 -22.98 32.31
CA THR A 25 11.37 -22.18 33.52
C THR A 25 11.74 -20.72 33.30
N LYS A 26 11.17 -19.82 34.11
CA LYS A 26 11.51 -18.40 34.09
C LYS A 26 12.98 -18.12 34.44
N VAL A 27 13.59 -18.98 35.27
CA VAL A 27 14.99 -18.86 35.70
C VAL A 27 15.96 -19.22 34.58
N GLU A 28 15.62 -20.23 33.77
CA GLU A 28 16.39 -20.54 32.56
C GLU A 28 16.23 -19.43 31.52
N ALA A 29 14.99 -18.95 31.34
CA ALA A 29 14.71 -17.87 30.41
C ALA A 29 15.46 -16.57 30.77
N SER A 30 15.59 -16.23 32.06
CA SER A 30 16.34 -15.05 32.48
C SER A 30 17.86 -15.17 32.31
N LYS A 31 18.38 -16.38 32.11
CA LYS A 31 19.78 -16.64 31.78
C LYS A 31 20.06 -16.61 30.28
N CYS A 32 19.01 -16.69 29.45
CA CYS A 32 19.16 -16.56 28.01
C CYS A 32 19.57 -15.13 27.65
N VAL A 33 20.81 -14.95 27.18
CA VAL A 33 21.32 -13.65 26.73
C VAL A 33 20.58 -13.17 25.48
N ILE A 34 20.22 -14.09 24.59
CA ILE A 34 19.44 -13.80 23.38
C ILE A 34 17.95 -14.05 23.71
N PRO A 35 17.06 -13.05 23.51
CA PRO A 35 15.65 -13.22 23.79
C PRO A 35 15.00 -14.26 22.87
N LEU A 36 13.91 -14.87 23.33
CA LEU A 36 13.05 -15.68 22.49
C LEU A 36 12.29 -14.77 21.52
N ALA A 37 12.78 -14.71 20.28
CA ALA A 37 12.20 -13.96 19.18
C ALA A 37 12.03 -14.82 17.92
N ALA A 38 11.13 -14.39 17.04
CA ALA A 38 10.83 -14.99 15.75
C ALA A 38 10.93 -13.93 14.64
N SER A 39 11.57 -14.27 13.53
CA SER A 39 11.46 -13.55 12.26
C SER A 39 10.45 -14.28 11.40
N ILE A 40 9.43 -13.58 10.91
CA ILE A 40 8.30 -14.16 10.19
C ILE A 40 8.12 -13.39 8.88
N ALA A 41 7.95 -14.10 7.76
CA ALA A 41 7.59 -13.50 6.46
C ALA A 41 6.15 -13.91 6.06
N PRO A 42 5.11 -13.14 6.44
CA PRO A 42 3.71 -13.59 6.35
C PRO A 42 3.17 -13.82 4.94
N ILE A 43 3.75 -13.17 3.93
CA ILE A 43 3.30 -13.22 2.52
C ILE A 43 4.42 -13.82 1.65
N ARG A 44 5.16 -14.79 2.18
CA ARG A 44 6.21 -15.48 1.42
C ARG A 44 5.55 -16.42 0.41
N PRO A 45 5.82 -16.29 -0.91
CA PRO A 45 5.32 -17.23 -1.88
C PRO A 45 6.06 -18.58 -1.73
N HIS A 46 5.31 -19.67 -1.70
CA HIS A 46 5.83 -21.03 -1.66
C HIS A 46 4.86 -21.98 -2.39
N THR A 47 5.38 -22.89 -3.22
CA THR A 47 4.56 -23.77 -4.08
C THR A 47 3.65 -24.70 -3.28
N ASP A 48 4.11 -25.07 -2.08
CA ASP A 48 3.43 -26.07 -1.25
C ASP A 48 2.40 -25.45 -0.29
N ILE A 49 2.25 -24.12 -0.26
CA ILE A 49 1.20 -23.46 0.54
C ILE A 49 -0.12 -23.57 -0.21
N PRO A 50 -1.13 -24.31 0.32
CA PRO A 50 -2.40 -24.45 -0.36
C PRO A 50 -3.27 -23.21 -0.18
N MET A 51 -4.06 -22.89 -1.20
CA MET A 51 -5.11 -21.88 -1.14
C MET A 51 -6.47 -22.56 -0.89
N LEU A 52 -7.08 -22.29 0.26
CA LEU A 52 -8.35 -22.86 0.68
C LEU A 52 -9.51 -21.94 0.25
N PRO A 53 -10.46 -22.40 -0.58
CA PRO A 53 -11.54 -21.59 -1.17
C PRO A 53 -12.74 -21.41 -0.22
N TYR A 54 -12.48 -21.26 1.07
CA TYR A 54 -13.52 -21.13 2.11
C TYR A 54 -13.00 -20.31 3.29
N ALA A 55 -13.90 -19.93 4.19
CA ALA A 55 -13.55 -19.14 5.36
C ALA A 55 -12.91 -20.02 6.47
N PRO A 56 -11.95 -19.49 7.24
CA PRO A 56 -11.31 -20.20 8.34
C PRO A 56 -12.31 -20.52 9.46
N LEU A 57 -12.24 -21.73 10.00
CA LEU A 57 -12.99 -22.08 11.22
C LEU A 57 -12.29 -21.49 12.45
N ARG A 58 -13.00 -20.63 13.20
CA ARG A 58 -12.45 -19.96 14.39
C ARG A 58 -12.96 -20.57 15.68
N CYS A 59 -12.10 -20.60 16.69
CA CYS A 59 -12.48 -20.97 18.05
C CYS A 59 -13.45 -19.95 18.63
N LYS A 60 -14.53 -20.42 19.27
CA LYS A 60 -15.57 -19.56 19.86
C LYS A 60 -15.08 -18.68 21.01
N THR A 61 -14.03 -19.11 21.73
CA THR A 61 -13.54 -18.41 22.93
C THR A 61 -12.35 -17.49 22.62
N CYS A 62 -11.32 -17.98 21.93
CA CYS A 62 -10.08 -17.23 21.69
C CYS A 62 -9.89 -16.75 20.24
N SER A 63 -10.85 -17.04 19.35
CA SER A 63 -10.78 -16.71 17.92
C SER A 63 -9.61 -17.30 17.12
N ALA A 64 -8.76 -18.13 17.73
CA ALA A 64 -7.72 -18.89 17.02
C ALA A 64 -8.32 -19.76 15.92
N VAL A 65 -7.60 -19.87 14.80
CA VAL A 65 -8.04 -20.62 13.63
C VAL A 65 -7.73 -22.10 13.80
N LEU A 66 -8.61 -22.97 13.30
CA LEU A 66 -8.38 -24.41 13.18
C LEU A 66 -7.06 -24.65 12.44
N ASN A 67 -6.24 -25.56 12.96
CA ASN A 67 -4.93 -25.87 12.39
C ASN A 67 -4.56 -27.32 12.68
N ALA A 68 -3.48 -27.82 12.05
CA ALA A 68 -3.03 -29.19 12.13
C ALA A 68 -2.70 -29.70 13.56
N PHE A 69 -2.50 -28.79 14.52
CA PHE A 69 -2.23 -29.14 15.93
C PHE A 69 -3.50 -29.29 16.77
N ALA A 70 -4.69 -29.02 16.20
CA ALA A 70 -5.96 -29.24 16.88
C ALA A 70 -6.27 -30.73 17.00
N ARG A 71 -6.78 -31.15 18.17
CA ARG A 71 -7.27 -32.53 18.36
C ARG A 71 -8.71 -32.63 17.89
N VAL A 72 -9.02 -33.68 17.14
CA VAL A 72 -10.34 -33.89 16.55
C VAL A 72 -10.97 -35.17 17.09
N ASP A 73 -12.24 -35.07 17.47
CA ASP A 73 -13.10 -36.20 17.77
C ASP A 73 -14.12 -36.34 16.62
N PHE A 74 -13.91 -37.34 15.77
CA PHE A 74 -14.74 -37.60 14.61
C PHE A 74 -16.11 -38.20 14.95
N MET A 75 -16.28 -38.78 16.14
CA MET A 75 -17.56 -39.35 16.57
C MET A 75 -18.48 -38.24 17.08
N ALA A 76 -17.97 -37.39 17.96
CA ALA A 76 -18.71 -36.25 18.49
C ALA A 76 -18.72 -35.03 17.55
N LYS A 77 -17.95 -35.06 16.46
CA LYS A 77 -17.79 -33.96 15.49
C LYS A 77 -17.37 -32.66 16.20
N ILE A 78 -16.36 -32.77 17.04
CA ILE A 78 -15.76 -31.63 17.76
C ILE A 78 -14.27 -31.54 17.51
N TRP A 79 -13.73 -30.33 17.63
CA TRP A 79 -12.29 -30.08 17.69
C TRP A 79 -11.93 -29.30 18.95
N ILE A 80 -10.74 -29.58 19.47
CA ILE A 80 -10.20 -28.97 20.68
C ILE A 80 -9.12 -27.98 20.26
N CYS A 81 -9.34 -26.71 20.60
CA CYS A 81 -8.40 -25.64 20.27
C CYS A 81 -7.06 -25.86 21.01
N PRO A 82 -5.89 -25.82 20.32
CA PRO A 82 -4.60 -26.06 20.95
C PRO A 82 -4.16 -24.93 21.90
N PHE A 83 -4.76 -23.74 21.79
CA PHE A 83 -4.39 -22.57 22.60
C PHE A 83 -5.17 -22.48 23.92
N CYS A 84 -6.51 -22.59 23.85
CA CYS A 84 -7.39 -22.41 25.01
C CYS A 84 -8.08 -23.69 25.48
N TYR A 85 -7.85 -24.82 24.79
CA TYR A 85 -8.48 -26.12 25.07
C TYR A 85 -10.02 -26.14 25.00
N GLN A 86 -10.64 -25.08 24.46
CA GLN A 86 -12.08 -25.04 24.21
C GLN A 86 -12.49 -26.13 23.21
N ARG A 87 -13.58 -26.84 23.53
CA ARG A 87 -14.25 -27.76 22.61
C ARG A 87 -15.18 -26.96 21.71
N ASN A 88 -15.01 -27.11 20.40
CA ASN A 88 -15.80 -26.42 19.38
C ASN A 88 -16.47 -27.47 18.50
N HIS A 89 -17.76 -27.32 18.24
CA HIS A 89 -18.47 -28.16 17.29
C HIS A 89 -18.13 -27.76 15.86
N PHE A 90 -17.96 -28.75 14.99
CA PHE A 90 -17.88 -28.48 13.56
C PHE A 90 -19.21 -27.93 13.03
N PRO A 91 -19.19 -26.97 12.10
CA PRO A 91 -20.39 -26.52 11.41
C PRO A 91 -21.06 -27.63 10.57
N PRO A 92 -22.33 -27.46 10.15
CA PRO A 92 -23.04 -28.47 9.36
C PRO A 92 -22.36 -28.88 8.05
N HIS A 93 -21.63 -27.97 7.38
CA HIS A 93 -20.91 -28.28 6.14
C HIS A 93 -19.70 -29.20 6.35
N TYR A 94 -19.28 -29.43 7.60
CA TYR A 94 -18.25 -30.41 7.99
C TYR A 94 -18.86 -31.74 8.49
N ALA A 95 -20.16 -31.99 8.29
CA ALA A 95 -20.82 -33.19 8.82
C ALA A 95 -20.16 -34.52 8.38
N MET A 96 -19.56 -34.53 7.18
CA MET A 96 -18.89 -35.71 6.60
C MET A 96 -17.42 -35.86 7.02
N ILE A 97 -16.92 -35.08 7.98
CA ILE A 97 -15.53 -35.16 8.43
C ILE A 97 -15.21 -36.56 9.00
N SER A 98 -14.10 -37.15 8.59
CA SER A 98 -13.59 -38.45 9.05
C SER A 98 -12.07 -38.47 8.97
N GLU A 99 -11.43 -39.54 9.43
CA GLU A 99 -9.97 -39.71 9.29
C GLU A 99 -9.48 -39.71 7.83
N THR A 100 -10.34 -40.13 6.90
CA THR A 100 -10.06 -40.15 5.45
C THR A 100 -10.57 -38.92 4.71
N ASN A 101 -11.41 -38.10 5.36
CA ASN A 101 -12.02 -36.90 4.79
C ASN A 101 -11.75 -35.70 5.70
N LEU A 102 -10.51 -35.23 5.65
CA LEU A 102 -10.04 -34.09 6.42
C LEU A 102 -10.12 -32.80 5.60
N PRO A 103 -10.49 -31.68 6.24
CA PRO A 103 -10.33 -30.37 5.64
C PRO A 103 -8.86 -29.98 5.52
N GLY A 104 -8.59 -28.98 4.68
CA GLY A 104 -7.25 -28.53 4.34
C GLY A 104 -6.41 -28.18 5.57
N GLU A 105 -7.00 -27.54 6.58
CA GLU A 105 -6.25 -27.11 7.77
C GLU A 105 -5.72 -28.24 8.64
N LEU A 106 -6.29 -29.44 8.53
CA LEU A 106 -5.99 -30.56 9.43
C LEU A 106 -4.93 -31.51 8.89
N TYR A 107 -4.47 -31.30 7.65
CA TYR A 107 -3.35 -32.07 7.11
C TYR A 107 -2.05 -31.67 7.84
N PRO A 108 -1.29 -32.64 8.40
CA PRO A 108 -0.06 -32.34 9.14
C PRO A 108 1.00 -31.57 8.35
N GLN A 109 1.01 -31.71 7.02
CA GLN A 109 1.91 -30.99 6.13
C GLN A 109 1.49 -29.54 5.85
N TYR A 110 0.25 -29.17 6.16
CA TYR A 110 -0.31 -27.84 5.90
C TYR A 110 -0.30 -27.00 7.19
N THR A 111 0.91 -26.74 7.69
CA THR A 111 1.14 -25.84 8.85
C THR A 111 0.90 -24.37 8.49
N THR A 112 1.12 -24.02 7.22
CA THR A 112 0.82 -22.70 6.64
C THR A 112 -0.15 -22.86 5.47
N VAL A 113 -1.26 -22.12 5.51
CA VAL A 113 -2.31 -22.13 4.47
C VAL A 113 -2.80 -20.72 4.19
N GLN A 114 -3.27 -20.47 2.98
CA GLN A 114 -3.89 -19.19 2.60
C GLN A 114 -5.39 -19.38 2.39
N TYR A 115 -6.20 -18.51 2.97
CA TYR A 115 -7.65 -18.52 2.75
C TYR A 115 -8.02 -17.55 1.64
N ALA A 116 -8.69 -18.04 0.60
CA ALA A 116 -9.33 -17.20 -0.39
C ALA A 116 -10.73 -16.83 0.12
N LEU A 117 -10.82 -15.72 0.85
CA LEU A 117 -12.10 -15.18 1.29
C LEU A 117 -12.81 -14.54 0.10
N GLN A 118 -14.04 -14.97 -0.15
CA GLN A 118 -14.93 -14.20 -1.02
C GLN A 118 -15.20 -12.87 -0.32
N SER A 119 -14.80 -11.77 -0.95
CA SER A 119 -15.11 -10.42 -0.49
C SER A 119 -16.64 -10.30 -0.41
N PHE A 120 -17.17 -10.37 0.82
CA PHE A 120 -18.59 -10.27 1.20
C PHE A 120 -19.45 -11.54 0.97
N PRO A 121 -19.99 -12.15 2.04
CA PRO A 121 -20.77 -13.40 1.98
C PRO A 121 -22.24 -13.15 1.60
N ASP A 122 -22.50 -12.43 0.50
CA ASP A 122 -23.84 -12.36 -0.06
C ASP A 122 -23.94 -13.34 -1.26
N PRO A 123 -24.56 -14.53 -1.08
CA PRO A 123 -24.63 -15.54 -2.14
C PRO A 123 -25.45 -15.11 -3.36
N ASN A 124 -26.14 -13.95 -3.30
CA ASN A 124 -26.83 -13.34 -4.44
C ASN A 124 -26.03 -12.24 -5.14
N ASN A 125 -24.83 -11.89 -4.66
CA ASN A 125 -24.01 -10.83 -5.25
C ASN A 125 -22.58 -11.30 -5.49
N SER A 126 -22.42 -12.16 -6.50
CA SER A 126 -21.13 -12.55 -7.09
C SER A 126 -20.36 -11.37 -7.74
N ASN A 127 -20.91 -10.16 -7.68
CA ASN A 127 -20.37 -8.91 -8.24
C ASN A 127 -20.07 -7.86 -7.16
N ALA A 128 -19.64 -8.25 -5.95
CA ALA A 128 -19.13 -7.27 -5.01
C ALA A 128 -17.90 -6.57 -5.64
N PRO A 129 -17.92 -5.24 -5.85
CA PRO A 129 -16.89 -4.56 -6.61
C PRO A 129 -15.54 -4.69 -5.89
N GLN A 130 -14.58 -5.35 -6.53
CA GLN A 130 -13.18 -5.29 -6.12
C GLN A 130 -12.78 -3.82 -6.15
N LEU A 131 -12.41 -3.25 -5.01
CA LEU A 131 -11.95 -1.87 -4.95
C LEU A 131 -10.65 -1.78 -5.76
N PRO A 132 -10.60 -0.99 -6.85
CA PRO A 132 -9.40 -0.92 -7.67
C PRO A 132 -8.24 -0.34 -6.87
N PRO A 133 -7.01 -0.87 -7.02
CA PRO A 133 -5.85 -0.29 -6.38
C PRO A 133 -5.60 1.12 -6.92
N VAL A 134 -5.13 2.02 -6.06
CA VAL A 134 -4.88 3.42 -6.42
C VAL A 134 -3.38 3.71 -6.40
N PHE A 135 -2.87 4.35 -7.46
CA PHE A 135 -1.49 4.77 -7.59
C PHE A 135 -1.45 6.28 -7.84
N VAL A 136 -0.81 7.04 -6.96
CA VAL A 136 -0.60 8.48 -7.16
C VAL A 136 0.89 8.72 -7.39
N PHE A 137 1.23 9.15 -8.60
CA PHE A 137 2.59 9.54 -8.95
C PHE A 137 2.82 11.00 -8.55
N VAL A 138 3.90 11.23 -7.79
CA VAL A 138 4.28 12.54 -7.29
C VAL A 138 5.67 12.86 -7.82
N LEU A 139 5.75 13.74 -8.81
CA LEU A 139 6.97 14.02 -9.57
C LEU A 139 7.55 15.39 -9.21
N ASP A 140 8.80 15.39 -8.79
CA ASP A 140 9.62 16.59 -8.61
C ASP A 140 10.03 17.18 -9.96
N THR A 141 9.86 18.49 -10.15
CA THR A 141 10.28 19.21 -11.36
C THR A 141 11.50 20.10 -11.13
N CYS A 142 12.04 20.15 -9.90
CA CYS A 142 13.27 20.89 -9.56
C CYS A 142 14.53 20.04 -9.81
N MET A 143 14.68 19.52 -11.03
CA MET A 143 15.82 18.72 -11.48
C MET A 143 16.29 19.19 -12.86
N ILE A 144 17.42 18.65 -13.33
CA ILE A 144 17.93 18.96 -14.68
C ILE A 144 17.06 18.29 -15.74
N GLU A 145 17.01 18.88 -16.94
CA GLU A 145 16.13 18.43 -18.04
C GLU A 145 16.39 16.98 -18.46
N GLU A 146 17.66 16.56 -18.48
CA GLU A 146 18.06 15.18 -18.80
C GLU A 146 17.48 14.16 -17.79
N GLU A 147 17.52 14.47 -16.49
CA GLU A 147 16.94 13.62 -15.44
C GLU A 147 15.42 13.59 -15.53
N LEU A 148 14.79 14.75 -15.79
CA LEU A 148 13.35 14.84 -15.94
C LEU A 148 12.88 13.97 -17.13
N GLU A 149 13.58 14.02 -18.26
CA GLU A 149 13.25 13.23 -19.44
C GLU A 149 13.38 11.71 -19.17
N PHE A 150 14.42 11.30 -18.45
CA PHE A 150 14.55 9.90 -18.03
C PHE A 150 13.39 9.47 -17.13
N VAL A 151 13.01 10.29 -16.15
CA VAL A 151 11.91 9.98 -15.23
C VAL A 151 10.57 9.94 -15.95
N LYS A 152 10.31 10.84 -16.90
CA LYS A 152 9.12 10.78 -17.76
C LYS A 152 9.05 9.43 -18.48
N SER A 153 10.12 9.02 -19.17
CA SER A 153 10.16 7.73 -19.88
C SER A 153 9.95 6.53 -18.94
N ALA A 154 10.61 6.52 -17.78
CA ALA A 154 10.45 5.46 -16.79
C ALA A 154 9.03 5.42 -16.19
N MET A 155 8.40 6.58 -15.98
CA MET A 155 7.04 6.67 -15.47
C MET A 155 6.02 6.15 -16.50
N LYS A 156 6.16 6.51 -17.79
CA LYS A 156 5.33 5.96 -18.87
C LYS A 156 5.38 4.43 -18.90
N GLN A 157 6.59 3.86 -18.81
CA GLN A 157 6.78 2.41 -18.72
C GLN A 157 6.12 1.81 -17.46
N ALA A 158 6.25 2.48 -16.31
CA ALA A 158 5.67 2.00 -15.06
C ALA A 158 4.14 1.97 -15.10
N ILE A 159 3.50 2.96 -15.75
CA ILE A 159 2.05 3.02 -15.94
C ILE A 159 1.58 1.85 -16.81
N GLY A 160 2.31 1.51 -17.88
CA GLY A 160 2.00 0.35 -18.73
C GLY A 160 2.13 -1.02 -18.05
N LEU A 161 2.73 -1.08 -16.85
CA LEU A 161 2.79 -2.29 -16.02
C LEU A 161 1.64 -2.39 -15.01
N LEU A 162 0.83 -1.33 -14.85
CA LEU A 162 -0.29 -1.32 -13.90
C LEU A 162 -1.47 -2.14 -14.45
N PRO A 163 -2.29 -2.75 -13.57
CA PRO A 163 -3.56 -3.33 -13.98
C PRO A 163 -4.46 -2.26 -14.63
N GLU A 164 -5.17 -2.60 -15.70
CA GLU A 164 -6.00 -1.66 -16.47
C GLU A 164 -7.05 -0.91 -15.62
N HIS A 165 -7.62 -1.60 -14.63
CA HIS A 165 -8.63 -1.06 -13.71
C HIS A 165 -8.03 -0.29 -12.52
N ALA A 166 -6.70 -0.23 -12.39
CA ALA A 166 -6.05 0.52 -11.32
C ALA A 166 -6.27 2.02 -11.54
N LEU A 167 -6.60 2.74 -10.48
CA LEU A 167 -6.80 4.18 -10.55
C LEU A 167 -5.45 4.90 -10.45
N VAL A 168 -5.16 5.79 -11.39
CA VAL A 168 -3.92 6.56 -11.47
C VAL A 168 -4.23 8.04 -11.27
N GLY A 169 -3.42 8.68 -10.43
CA GLY A 169 -3.41 10.13 -10.24
C GLY A 169 -2.02 10.71 -10.44
N PHE A 170 -1.94 11.98 -10.81
CA PHE A 170 -0.69 12.67 -11.03
C PHE A 170 -0.60 14.00 -10.29
N VAL A 171 0.52 14.21 -9.61
CA VAL A 171 0.89 15.44 -8.92
C VAL A 171 2.31 15.80 -9.33
N SER A 172 2.53 17.00 -9.85
CA SER A 172 3.88 17.55 -10.01
C SER A 172 4.17 18.56 -8.91
N PHE A 173 5.43 18.74 -8.53
CA PHE A 173 5.79 19.75 -7.54
C PHE A 173 7.19 20.30 -7.77
N GLY A 174 7.36 21.56 -7.38
CA GLY A 174 8.64 22.25 -7.29
C GLY A 174 8.58 23.26 -6.16
N THR A 175 8.60 24.56 -6.51
CA THR A 175 8.27 25.65 -5.57
C THR A 175 6.80 25.60 -5.10
N GLN A 176 5.93 25.06 -5.94
CA GLN A 176 4.49 24.89 -5.70
C GLN A 176 4.06 23.47 -6.03
N VAL A 177 2.96 23.02 -5.44
CA VAL A 177 2.37 21.70 -5.71
C VAL A 177 1.25 21.85 -6.71
N GLN A 178 1.23 20.99 -7.73
CA GLN A 178 0.29 21.00 -8.84
C GLN A 178 -0.44 19.66 -8.91
N VAL A 179 -1.74 19.66 -8.61
CA VAL A 179 -2.60 18.48 -8.73
C VAL A 179 -3.32 18.53 -10.07
N HIS A 180 -3.12 17.50 -10.89
CA HIS A 180 -3.63 17.46 -12.27
C HIS A 180 -4.98 16.75 -12.35
N GLU A 181 -5.95 17.38 -13.01
CA GLU A 181 -7.26 16.79 -13.31
C GLU A 181 -7.16 16.02 -14.63
N LEU A 182 -7.13 14.68 -14.56
CA LEU A 182 -6.97 13.79 -15.71
C LEU A 182 -8.30 13.52 -16.44
N GLY A 183 -9.43 13.70 -15.76
CA GLY A 183 -10.78 13.40 -16.24
C GLY A 183 -11.32 14.27 -17.37
N PHE A 184 -10.58 15.28 -17.82
CA PHE A 184 -11.02 16.22 -18.84
C PHE A 184 -9.98 16.30 -19.97
N SER A 185 -10.20 15.52 -21.03
CA SER A 185 -9.27 15.41 -22.17
C SER A 185 -9.17 16.68 -23.02
N ASP A 186 -10.21 17.53 -23.01
CA ASP A 186 -10.26 18.72 -23.88
C ASP A 186 -9.39 19.87 -23.36
N MET A 187 -9.09 19.91 -22.06
CA MET A 187 -8.27 20.96 -21.44
C MET A 187 -7.65 20.50 -20.12
N SER A 188 -6.32 20.54 -20.00
CA SER A 188 -5.65 20.23 -18.74
C SER A 188 -5.99 21.28 -17.66
N LYS A 189 -6.59 20.82 -16.57
CA LYS A 189 -6.88 21.67 -15.41
C LYS A 189 -5.97 21.29 -14.25
N VAL A 190 -5.30 22.27 -13.67
CA VAL A 190 -4.33 22.07 -12.59
C VAL A 190 -4.71 22.90 -11.38
N TYR A 191 -4.69 22.27 -10.20
CA TYR A 191 -4.93 22.94 -8.91
C TYR A 191 -3.59 23.19 -8.26
N VAL A 192 -3.31 24.46 -7.96
CA VAL A 192 -2.02 24.89 -7.44
C VAL A 192 -2.12 25.18 -5.96
N PHE A 193 -1.25 24.55 -5.18
CA PHE A 193 -1.13 24.74 -3.75
C PHE A 193 0.24 25.37 -3.43
N ARG A 194 0.24 26.29 -2.46
CA ARG A 194 1.46 26.96 -2.02
C ARG A 194 2.36 26.01 -1.23
N GLY A 195 3.61 25.89 -1.64
CA GLY A 195 4.61 25.00 -1.02
C GLY A 195 5.10 25.44 0.36
N SER A 196 4.93 26.70 0.74
CA SER A 196 5.38 27.25 2.03
C SER A 196 4.45 26.94 3.21
N LYS A 197 3.18 26.62 2.95
CA LYS A 197 2.16 26.48 3.99
C LYS A 197 1.72 25.03 4.09
N GLU A 198 1.64 24.53 5.32
CA GLU A 198 0.98 23.26 5.59
C GLU A 198 -0.52 23.34 5.26
N ILE A 199 -1.00 22.35 4.52
CA ILE A 199 -2.41 22.26 4.12
C ILE A 199 -2.97 20.99 4.75
N SER A 200 -4.06 21.16 5.50
CA SER A 200 -4.77 20.05 6.13
C SER A 200 -5.55 19.21 5.12
N ARG A 201 -5.80 17.94 5.46
CA ARG A 201 -6.62 17.03 4.64
C ARG A 201 -7.97 17.66 4.26
N GLU A 202 -8.64 18.29 5.21
CA GLU A 202 -9.96 18.90 5.02
C GLU A 202 -9.90 20.03 3.99
N GLN A 203 -8.86 20.87 4.06
CA GLN A 203 -8.63 21.95 3.10
C GLN A 203 -8.30 21.43 1.70
N VAL A 204 -7.52 20.35 1.59
CA VAL A 204 -7.26 19.71 0.29
C VAL A 204 -8.58 19.24 -0.34
N LEU A 205 -9.41 18.55 0.43
CA LEU A 205 -10.70 18.07 -0.04
C LEU A 205 -11.62 19.22 -0.46
N GLU A 206 -11.68 20.30 0.33
CA GLU A 206 -12.48 21.47 0.01
C GLU A 206 -11.99 22.17 -1.28
N HIS A 207 -10.69 22.43 -1.41
CA HIS A 207 -10.10 23.11 -2.57
C HIS A 207 -10.21 22.29 -3.87
N LEU A 208 -10.15 20.96 -3.77
CA LEU A 208 -10.34 20.06 -4.92
C LEU A 208 -11.83 19.82 -5.25
N GLY A 209 -12.76 20.35 -4.43
CA GLY A 209 -14.20 20.10 -4.58
C GLY A 209 -14.61 18.67 -4.26
N LEU A 210 -13.83 17.98 -3.41
CA LEU A 210 -14.03 16.60 -2.94
C LEU A 210 -14.61 16.56 -1.51
N GLY A 211 -14.69 17.70 -0.84
CA GLY A 211 -15.26 17.82 0.49
C GLY A 211 -16.75 17.50 0.51
N SER A 212 -17.23 16.90 1.60
CA SER A 212 -18.63 16.51 1.79
C SER A 212 -19.62 17.70 1.94
N ALA A 213 -19.19 18.92 1.65
CA ALA A 213 -19.95 20.15 1.82
C ALA A 213 -20.68 20.52 0.52
N GLY A 214 -21.85 19.90 0.26
CA GLY A 214 -22.63 20.28 -0.91
C GLY A 214 -23.94 19.55 -1.25
N ARG A 215 -24.52 18.70 -0.40
CA ARG A 215 -25.97 18.41 -0.50
C ARG A 215 -26.74 19.66 -0.06
N ARG A 216 -26.75 20.72 -0.87
CA ARG A 216 -27.82 21.72 -0.80
C ARG A 216 -29.02 21.11 -1.53
N PRO A 217 -30.19 20.93 -0.90
CA PRO A 217 -31.40 20.65 -1.64
C PRO A 217 -31.76 21.91 -2.43
N THR A 218 -31.29 22.01 -3.67
CA THR A 218 -31.82 23.01 -4.61
C THR A 218 -33.23 22.56 -4.96
N VAL A 219 -34.21 23.23 -4.35
CA VAL A 219 -35.62 23.16 -4.72
C VAL A 219 -35.74 23.64 -6.17
N GLY A 220 -36.09 22.73 -7.08
CA GLY A 220 -36.52 23.08 -8.43
C GLY A 220 -35.93 22.19 -9.53
N TYR A 221 -36.83 21.41 -10.16
CA TYR A 221 -36.72 20.66 -11.42
C TYR A 221 -36.12 19.23 -11.37
N PRO A 222 -36.91 18.20 -11.74
CA PRO A 222 -36.44 16.82 -11.80
C PRO A 222 -35.63 16.59 -13.08
N LYS A 223 -34.32 16.38 -12.94
CA LYS A 223 -33.52 15.69 -13.96
C LYS A 223 -33.44 14.21 -13.63
N VAL A 224 -33.64 13.43 -14.68
CA VAL A 224 -33.77 11.97 -14.74
C VAL A 224 -32.60 11.27 -14.03
N LEU A 225 -32.96 10.29 -13.20
CA LEU A 225 -32.08 9.44 -12.42
C LEU A 225 -31.30 8.50 -13.36
N HIS A 226 -29.97 8.64 -13.42
CA HIS A 226 -29.08 7.59 -13.93
C HIS A 226 -28.29 7.02 -12.75
N ASN A 227 -28.16 5.69 -12.75
CA ASN A 227 -27.73 4.84 -11.66
C ASN A 227 -26.38 5.22 -11.02
N GLY A 228 -26.40 5.32 -9.69
CA GLY A 228 -25.40 4.79 -8.75
C GLY A 228 -23.91 4.87 -9.07
N TYR A 229 -23.25 5.97 -8.68
CA TYR A 229 -21.89 5.97 -8.11
C TYR A 229 -21.76 7.16 -7.14
N ALA A 230 -21.66 6.89 -5.85
CA ALA A 230 -21.40 7.88 -4.82
C ALA A 230 -19.88 8.16 -4.73
N ASN A 231 -19.38 9.07 -5.58
CA ASN A 231 -18.16 9.92 -5.45
C ASN A 231 -17.68 10.39 -6.83
N THR A 232 -18.55 11.09 -7.57
CA THR A 232 -18.24 11.55 -8.94
C THR A 232 -17.10 12.59 -9.02
N GLY A 233 -16.73 13.21 -7.89
CA GLY A 233 -15.68 14.23 -7.85
C GLY A 233 -14.25 13.69 -7.95
N VAL A 234 -13.98 12.53 -7.35
CA VAL A 234 -12.62 11.94 -7.23
C VAL A 234 -12.15 11.37 -8.56
N ASN A 235 -13.07 10.81 -9.33
CA ASN A 235 -12.80 10.24 -10.66
C ASN A 235 -12.27 11.28 -11.66
N ARG A 236 -12.33 12.58 -11.34
CA ARG A 236 -11.71 13.63 -12.16
C ARG A 236 -10.18 13.69 -11.98
N PHE A 237 -9.69 13.27 -10.82
CA PHE A 237 -8.26 13.25 -10.49
C PHE A 237 -7.66 11.85 -10.59
N LEU A 238 -8.47 10.83 -10.34
CA LEU A 238 -8.08 9.42 -10.33
C LEU A 238 -8.86 8.68 -11.42
N LEU A 239 -8.17 8.30 -12.49
CA LEU A 239 -8.78 7.59 -13.62
C LEU A 239 -8.21 6.17 -13.73
N PRO A 240 -8.97 5.20 -14.27
CA PRO A 240 -8.41 3.90 -14.65
C PRO A 240 -7.19 4.07 -15.54
N ALA A 241 -6.17 3.22 -15.35
CA ALA A 241 -4.93 3.25 -16.13
C ALA A 241 -5.20 3.17 -17.64
N SER A 242 -6.19 2.39 -18.05
CA SER A 242 -6.64 2.29 -19.45
C SER A 242 -7.14 3.61 -20.04
N ASP A 243 -7.74 4.46 -19.21
CA ASP A 243 -8.45 5.66 -19.65
C ASP A 243 -7.55 6.90 -19.62
N CYS A 244 -6.55 6.91 -18.74
CA CYS A 244 -5.64 8.05 -18.58
C CYS A 244 -4.31 7.91 -19.32
N GLU A 245 -3.99 6.76 -19.91
CA GLU A 245 -2.69 6.50 -20.56
C GLU A 245 -2.29 7.62 -21.54
N TYR A 246 -3.16 7.91 -22.51
CA TYR A 246 -2.90 8.95 -23.52
C TYR A 246 -2.83 10.36 -22.94
N THR A 247 -3.76 10.70 -22.03
CA THR A 247 -3.81 12.02 -21.38
C THR A 247 -2.55 12.26 -20.54
N LEU A 248 -2.12 11.24 -19.80
CA LEU A 248 -0.95 11.32 -18.93
C LEU A 248 0.34 11.34 -19.74
N ASP A 249 0.41 10.59 -20.85
CA ASP A 249 1.54 10.66 -21.78
C ASP A 249 1.74 12.05 -22.37
N THR A 250 0.66 12.66 -22.84
CA THR A 250 0.65 14.03 -23.37
C THR A 250 1.08 15.03 -22.29
N LEU A 251 0.53 14.89 -21.08
CA LEU A 251 0.87 15.73 -19.94
C LEU A 251 2.35 15.61 -19.57
N LEU A 252 2.89 14.40 -19.54
CA LEU A 252 4.30 14.15 -19.26
C LEU A 252 5.21 14.75 -20.34
N ASP A 253 4.82 14.68 -21.61
CA ASP A 253 5.60 15.28 -22.71
C ASP A 253 5.65 16.81 -22.57
N GLU A 254 4.53 17.44 -22.22
CA GLU A 254 4.43 18.89 -22.00
C GLU A 254 5.06 19.37 -20.69
N LEU A 255 5.31 18.48 -19.72
CA LEU A 255 5.83 18.84 -18.41
C LEU A 255 7.25 19.41 -18.52
N GLN A 256 7.47 20.61 -17.98
CA GLN A 256 8.78 21.27 -17.95
C GLN A 256 9.38 21.28 -16.54
N THR A 257 10.68 21.54 -16.47
CA THR A 257 11.38 21.81 -15.21
C THR A 257 10.81 23.06 -14.54
N ASP A 258 10.95 23.15 -13.22
CA ASP A 258 10.45 24.29 -12.45
C ASP A 258 11.14 25.58 -12.91
N GLN A 259 10.35 26.52 -13.47
CA GLN A 259 10.86 27.75 -14.07
C GLN A 259 11.09 28.87 -13.05
N TRP A 260 10.94 28.61 -11.75
CA TRP A 260 11.18 29.61 -10.72
C TRP A 260 12.67 29.95 -10.63
N PRO A 261 13.04 31.24 -10.65
CA PRO A 261 14.43 31.65 -10.68
C PRO A 261 15.15 31.25 -9.39
N VAL A 262 16.22 30.47 -9.54
CA VAL A 262 17.10 30.09 -8.43
C VAL A 262 18.26 31.09 -8.35
N GLN A 263 18.41 31.75 -7.19
CA GLN A 263 19.51 32.68 -6.98
C GLN A 263 20.85 31.95 -6.99
N ALA A 264 21.91 32.61 -7.47
CA ALA A 264 23.25 32.06 -7.45
C ALA A 264 23.64 31.63 -6.02
N GLY A 265 24.18 30.42 -5.87
CA GLY A 265 24.54 29.84 -4.57
C GLY A 265 23.38 29.28 -3.73
N HIS A 266 22.14 29.35 -4.23
CA HIS A 266 20.97 28.76 -3.58
C HIS A 266 20.53 27.48 -4.30
N ARG A 267 19.83 26.62 -3.57
CA ARG A 267 19.12 25.47 -4.15
C ARG A 267 17.75 25.91 -4.65
N ALA A 268 17.16 25.11 -5.55
CA ALA A 268 15.77 25.29 -5.94
C ALA A 268 14.83 25.14 -4.73
N SER A 269 13.72 25.88 -4.76
CA SER A 269 12.69 25.78 -3.72
C SER A 269 11.85 24.54 -3.96
N ARG A 270 11.81 23.65 -2.96
CA ARG A 270 11.22 22.33 -3.11
C ARG A 270 10.35 22.00 -1.92
N CYS A 271 9.05 21.89 -2.18
CA CYS A 271 8.02 21.65 -1.18
C CYS A 271 7.56 20.18 -1.10
N THR A 272 8.51 19.25 -1.02
CA THR A 272 8.22 17.79 -1.01
C THR A 272 7.23 17.40 0.09
N GLY A 273 7.34 17.96 1.29
CA GLY A 273 6.42 17.64 2.39
C GLY A 273 4.98 18.07 2.12
N VAL A 274 4.77 19.25 1.52
CA VAL A 274 3.44 19.70 1.09
C VAL A 274 2.90 18.81 -0.03
N ALA A 275 3.74 18.43 -1.00
CA ALA A 275 3.34 17.54 -2.09
C ALA A 275 2.80 16.21 -1.57
N LEU A 276 3.53 15.57 -0.65
CA LEU A 276 3.10 14.32 -0.02
C LEU A 276 1.81 14.49 0.81
N SER A 277 1.68 15.59 1.55
CA SER A 277 0.47 15.89 2.33
C SER A 277 -0.75 16.08 1.42
N VAL A 278 -0.60 16.83 0.32
CA VAL A 278 -1.67 17.05 -0.67
C VAL A 278 -2.07 15.73 -1.35
N SER A 279 -1.10 14.89 -1.74
CA SER A 279 -1.37 13.56 -2.30
C SER A 279 -2.09 12.64 -1.32
N ALA A 280 -1.71 12.65 -0.04
CA ALA A 280 -2.42 11.92 1.01
C ALA A 280 -3.84 12.46 1.22
N GLY A 281 -4.02 13.79 1.16
CA GLY A 281 -5.32 14.47 1.20
C GLY A 281 -6.23 14.13 0.01
N LEU A 282 -5.65 13.93 -1.18
CA LEU A 282 -6.39 13.44 -2.36
C LEU A 282 -6.88 12.00 -2.15
N LEU A 283 -6.00 11.10 -1.69
CA LEU A 283 -6.34 9.69 -1.42
C LEU A 283 -7.37 9.53 -0.30
N ALA A 284 -7.43 10.51 0.61
CA ALA A 284 -8.43 10.59 1.65
C ALA A 284 -9.88 10.71 1.14
N ALA A 285 -10.07 11.03 -0.15
CA ALA A 285 -11.39 11.03 -0.79
C ALA A 285 -11.82 9.63 -1.31
N CYS A 286 -10.91 8.66 -1.36
CA CYS A 286 -11.19 7.28 -1.77
C CYS A 286 -12.02 6.53 -0.71
N LEU A 287 -12.64 5.43 -1.14
CA LEU A 287 -13.41 4.56 -0.25
C LEU A 287 -12.52 3.94 0.84
N PRO A 288 -12.95 3.90 2.11
CA PRO A 288 -12.21 3.22 3.17
C PRO A 288 -11.95 1.75 2.83
N GLY A 289 -10.73 1.28 3.02
CA GLY A 289 -10.31 -0.08 2.68
C GLY A 289 -9.74 -0.24 1.27
N THR A 290 -9.75 0.80 0.44
CA THR A 290 -9.02 0.80 -0.84
C THR A 290 -7.51 0.82 -0.58
N GLY A 291 -6.78 -0.14 -1.17
CA GLY A 291 -5.33 -0.13 -1.16
C GLY A 291 -4.79 0.98 -2.09
N ALA A 292 -4.01 1.89 -1.53
CA ALA A 292 -3.43 3.01 -2.27
C ALA A 292 -1.92 3.11 -2.06
N ARG A 293 -1.20 3.59 -3.08
CA ARG A 293 0.25 3.80 -3.05
C ARG A 293 0.59 5.18 -3.62
N ILE A 294 1.34 5.96 -2.84
CA ILE A 294 1.97 7.20 -3.31
C ILE A 294 3.39 6.82 -3.78
N ILE A 295 3.71 7.14 -5.04
CA ILE A 295 5.03 6.91 -5.63
C ILE A 295 5.66 8.29 -5.83
N ALA A 296 6.56 8.67 -4.91
CA ALA A 296 7.24 9.96 -4.97
C ALA A 296 8.62 9.81 -5.64
N LEU A 297 8.82 10.58 -6.70
CA LEU A 297 10.04 10.64 -7.51
C LEU A 297 10.71 11.98 -7.21
N VAL A 298 11.76 11.96 -6.39
CA VAL A 298 12.36 13.16 -5.79
C VAL A 298 13.85 13.27 -6.16
N GLY A 299 14.27 14.38 -6.76
CA GLY A 299 15.64 14.63 -7.21
C GLY A 299 16.56 15.35 -6.21
N GLY A 300 16.40 15.15 -4.89
CA GLY A 300 17.06 16.00 -3.85
C GLY A 300 16.19 16.38 -2.62
N PRO A 301 16.72 17.20 -1.69
CA PRO A 301 16.08 17.43 -0.39
C PRO A 301 14.92 18.43 -0.45
N CYS A 302 14.01 18.33 0.53
CA CYS A 302 12.97 19.34 0.77
C CYS A 302 13.60 20.62 1.33
N THR A 303 13.42 21.75 0.64
CA THR A 303 14.05 23.04 0.98
C THR A 303 13.05 24.12 1.42
N GLU A 304 11.76 23.90 1.21
CA GLU A 304 10.69 24.81 1.61
C GLU A 304 9.50 24.06 2.22
N GLY A 305 8.84 24.69 3.19
CA GLY A 305 7.61 24.20 3.80
C GLY A 305 7.81 23.13 4.88
N PRO A 306 6.72 22.52 5.36
CA PRO A 306 6.76 21.41 6.33
C PRO A 306 7.63 20.26 5.82
N GLY A 307 8.48 19.72 6.69
CA GLY A 307 9.45 18.68 6.31
C GLY A 307 10.72 19.20 5.63
N THR A 308 10.99 20.51 5.69
CA THR A 308 12.28 21.09 5.26
C THR A 308 13.45 20.38 5.96
N VAL A 309 14.32 19.77 5.18
CA VAL A 309 15.52 19.07 5.67
C VAL A 309 16.73 19.99 5.66
N MET A 310 16.82 20.88 4.66
CA MET A 310 17.91 21.84 4.52
C MET A 310 17.38 23.17 3.96
N PRO A 311 17.73 24.32 4.54
CA PRO A 311 17.31 25.61 4.01
C PRO A 311 17.97 25.92 2.66
N LEU A 312 17.38 26.87 1.92
CA LEU A 312 17.82 27.28 0.57
C LEU A 312 19.29 27.74 0.49
N LEU A 313 19.83 28.27 1.60
CA LEU A 313 21.24 28.68 1.73
C LEU A 313 22.13 27.48 2.03
N CYS A 314 22.99 27.14 1.07
CA CYS A 314 24.10 26.24 1.29
C CYS A 314 25.32 27.08 1.72
N LEU A 315 25.55 27.25 3.02
CA LEU A 315 26.90 27.63 3.47
C LEU A 315 27.82 26.48 3.06
N ALA A 316 28.65 26.71 2.05
CA ALA A 316 29.51 25.71 1.40
C ALA A 316 30.61 25.12 2.32
N SER A 317 30.52 25.28 3.63
CA SER A 317 31.60 24.95 4.58
C SER A 317 31.38 23.69 5.42
N GLU A 318 30.18 23.08 5.51
CA GLU A 318 29.98 22.06 6.58
C GLU A 318 29.31 20.73 6.21
N PHE A 319 28.94 20.45 4.96
CA PHE A 319 28.35 19.14 4.61
C PHE A 319 29.15 18.38 3.56
N LEU A 320 30.35 17.99 3.94
CA LEU A 320 31.08 16.88 3.32
C LEU A 320 30.62 15.57 3.98
N LEU A 321 29.33 15.25 3.86
CA LEU A 321 28.83 13.96 4.32
C LEU A 321 29.13 12.92 3.24
N THR A 322 30.11 12.09 3.57
CA THR A 322 30.73 11.06 2.74
C THR A 322 29.70 10.04 2.25
N LEU A 323 29.18 10.23 1.04
CA LEU A 323 28.53 9.16 0.28
C LEU A 323 29.61 8.20 -0.22
N LYS A 324 29.91 7.19 0.58
CA LYS A 324 30.72 6.05 0.14
C LYS A 324 29.90 5.29 -0.91
N LEU A 325 30.31 5.43 -2.17
CA LEU A 325 29.93 4.56 -3.28
C LEU A 325 30.15 3.11 -2.85
N ASN A 326 29.07 2.34 -2.82
CA ASN A 326 29.19 0.90 -2.92
C ASN A 326 28.45 0.51 -4.20
N ASP A 327 29.24 -0.06 -5.09
CA ASP A 327 28.89 -0.47 -6.43
C ASP A 327 27.81 -1.56 -6.36
N ARG A 328 26.88 -1.51 -7.33
CA ARG A 328 25.72 -2.41 -7.55
C ARG A 328 24.40 -2.02 -6.88
N THR A 329 23.50 -1.56 -7.76
CA THR A 329 22.02 -1.54 -7.67
C THR A 329 21.41 -0.70 -6.56
N LYS A 330 20.93 0.51 -6.88
CA LYS A 330 20.12 1.32 -5.96
C LYS A 330 18.85 1.87 -6.63
N PHE A 331 17.71 1.34 -6.20
CA PHE A 331 16.48 2.11 -6.05
C PHE A 331 16.55 2.83 -4.70
N TYR A 332 16.35 4.14 -4.67
CA TYR A 332 16.27 4.91 -3.42
C TYR A 332 14.81 5.01 -2.97
N GLY A 333 14.40 4.16 -2.03
CA GLY A 333 13.15 4.31 -1.29
C GLY A 333 13.44 4.86 0.10
N TYR A 334 12.85 6.00 0.46
CA TYR A 334 12.88 6.52 1.83
C TYR A 334 11.82 5.77 2.65
N HIS A 335 12.24 4.81 3.47
CA HIS A 335 11.40 4.26 4.54
C HIS A 335 11.55 5.13 5.79
N LEU A 336 10.54 5.96 6.09
CA LEU A 336 10.37 6.51 7.43
C LEU A 336 9.82 5.40 8.34
N PHE A 337 10.63 4.96 9.29
CA PHE A 337 10.11 4.34 10.50
C PHE A 337 9.73 5.46 11.46
N THR A 338 8.46 5.52 11.84
CA THR A 338 7.99 6.29 12.99
C THR A 338 8.08 5.38 14.22
N ASP A 339 8.85 5.77 15.23
CA ASP A 339 8.70 5.27 16.61
C ASP A 339 7.46 5.88 17.27
#